data_AF-A0A015U123-F1
#
_entry.id   AF-A0A015U123-F1
#
_cell.length_a   1.000
_cell.length_b   1.000
_cell.length_c   1.000
_cell.angle_alpha   90.00
_cell.angle_beta   90.00
_cell.angle_gamma   90.00
#
_symmetry.space_group_name_H-M   'P 1'
#
loop_
_entity.id
_entity.type
_entity.pdbx_description
1 polymer ?
#
loop_
_entity_poly.entity_id
_entity_poly.type
_entity_poly.pdbx_seq_one_letter_code
_entity_poly.pdbx_strand_id
1 'polypeptide(L)'
;GNKVIEYLAIPRHAGVYKIPGVSFSYFDIKSKSYKTLNTEDYEVKVEKGAGNADQVIANFTNKEDLKVLGEDIRYIKLNDVKLQPKDNLLFGSLLYWLFYIVPAVVFIVFFIVYRKQAAENANVAKMRTKKANKVATKRMKLAGKLLAENSKEAFYDEVLKALWGYISDKLNIPVSRLSKDNVEEKLRNYGVSDELIKDFLNTLNECEFARFAPGDESQAMDKVYSSSLEVMSKMENSIKR
;
A
#
# COMPACT_ATOMS: atom_id res chain seq x y z
N GLY A 1 -42.59 -10.39 38.84
CA GLY A 1 -41.68 -10.75 39.95
C GLY A 1 -41.71 -9.63 40.98
N ASN A 2 -41.63 -9.96 42.26
CA ASN A 2 -41.56 -8.98 43.35
C ASN A 2 -40.11 -8.93 43.88
N LYS A 3 -39.63 -7.76 44.31
CA LYS A 3 -38.36 -7.59 45.01
C LYS A 3 -38.63 -6.90 46.34
N VAL A 4 -38.37 -7.61 47.44
CA VAL A 4 -38.49 -7.08 48.80
C VAL A 4 -37.09 -6.74 49.30
N ILE A 5 -36.94 -5.57 49.93
CA ILE A 5 -35.68 -5.11 50.54
C ILE A 5 -35.98 -4.86 52.02
N GLU A 6 -35.21 -5.50 52.89
CA GLU A 6 -35.28 -5.32 54.33
C GLU A 6 -34.05 -4.55 54.81
N TYR A 7 -34.24 -3.55 55.67
CA TYR A 7 -33.16 -2.75 56.24
C TYR A 7 -33.40 -2.56 57.75
N LEU A 8 -32.36 -2.82 58.55
CA LEU A 8 -32.40 -2.62 60.00
C LEU A 8 -31.88 -1.21 60.33
N ALA A 9 -32.75 -0.39 60.93
CA ALA A 9 -32.38 0.93 61.43
C ALA A 9 -32.36 0.92 62.97
N ILE A 10 -31.25 1.39 63.57
CA ILE A 10 -31.08 1.49 65.03
C ILE A 10 -30.95 2.97 65.42
N PRO A 11 -31.97 3.59 66.04
CA PRO A 11 -31.89 4.98 66.47
C PRO A 11 -30.94 5.13 67.66
N ARG A 12 -30.06 6.13 67.62
CA ARG A 12 -29.06 6.38 68.68
C ARG A 12 -29.47 7.45 69.68
N HIS A 13 -30.44 8.29 69.32
CA HIS A 13 -30.95 9.36 70.18
C HIS A 13 -32.47 9.34 70.20
N ALA A 14 -33.05 9.84 71.29
CA ALA A 14 -34.49 10.05 71.39
C ALA A 14 -34.89 11.24 70.51
N GLY A 15 -36.03 11.14 69.83
CA GLY A 15 -36.48 12.16 68.90
C GLY A 15 -37.54 11.64 67.93
N VAL A 16 -38.06 12.54 67.10
CA VAL A 16 -38.97 12.20 66.01
C VAL A 16 -38.16 12.18 64.73
N TYR A 17 -38.12 11.02 64.07
CA TYR A 17 -37.44 10.83 62.80
C TYR A 17 -38.45 10.63 61.69
N LYS A 18 -38.18 11.22 60.52
CA LYS A 18 -38.99 11.06 59.33
C LYS A 18 -38.24 10.21 58.32
N ILE A 19 -38.85 9.08 57.94
CA ILE A 19 -38.39 8.26 56.82
C ILE A 19 -39.09 8.81 55.57
N PRO A 20 -38.36 9.46 54.66
CA PRO A 20 -38.96 10.02 53.46
C PRO A 20 -39.41 8.89 52.52
N GLY A 21 -40.57 9.08 51.90
CA GLY A 21 -41.05 8.25 50.83
C GLY A 21 -40.09 8.30 49.64
N VAL A 22 -40.01 7.17 48.94
CA VAL A 22 -39.19 7.03 47.74
C VAL A 22 -40.07 7.30 46.53
N SER A 23 -39.54 8.06 45.58
CA SER A 23 -40.18 8.27 44.28
C SER A 23 -39.56 7.36 43.23
N PHE A 24 -40.41 6.79 42.38
CA PHE A 24 -40.02 5.94 41.27
C PHE A 24 -40.77 6.36 40.00
N SER A 25 -40.02 6.74 38.97
CA SER A 25 -40.57 7.16 37.68
C SER A 25 -40.42 6.07 36.64
N TYR A 26 -41.50 5.77 35.91
CA TYR A 26 -41.49 4.83 34.78
C TYR A 26 -42.24 5.39 33.58
N PHE A 27 -41.93 4.86 32.39
CA PHE A 27 -42.61 5.25 31.16
C PHE A 27 -43.83 4.36 30.92
N ASP A 28 -45.03 4.94 30.88
CA ASP A 28 -46.26 4.21 30.58
C ASP A 28 -46.51 4.21 29.06
N ILE A 29 -46.41 3.02 28.46
CA ILE A 29 -46.60 2.79 27.03
C ILE A 29 -48.03 3.09 26.53
N LYS A 30 -49.05 3.05 27.41
CA LYS A 30 -50.44 3.34 27.02
C LYS A 30 -50.70 4.83 26.94
N SER A 31 -50.22 5.60 27.91
CA SER A 31 -50.36 7.06 27.92
C SER A 31 -49.23 7.80 27.19
N LYS A 32 -48.19 7.08 26.74
CA LYS A 32 -46.98 7.61 26.09
C LYS A 32 -46.34 8.75 26.88
N SER A 33 -46.35 8.64 28.20
CA SER A 33 -45.84 9.67 29.12
C SER A 33 -45.17 9.03 30.33
N TYR A 34 -44.29 9.79 30.99
CA TYR A 34 -43.68 9.36 32.24
C TYR A 34 -44.66 9.54 33.39
N LYS A 35 -44.76 8.52 34.26
CA LYS A 35 -45.53 8.53 35.50
C LYS A 35 -44.60 8.31 36.69
N THR A 36 -44.82 9.08 37.74
CA THR A 36 -44.07 8.97 38.99
C THR A 36 -44.98 8.39 40.07
N LEU A 37 -44.49 7.35 40.75
CA LEU A 37 -45.12 6.77 41.93
C LEU A 37 -44.31 7.20 43.16
N ASN A 38 -45.00 7.55 44.23
CA ASN A 38 -44.37 7.91 45.50
C ASN A 38 -44.89 6.96 46.57
N THR A 39 -43.98 6.46 47.41
CA THR A 39 -44.39 5.78 48.64
C THR A 39 -44.73 6.80 49.73
N GLU A 40 -45.43 6.35 50.76
CA GLU A 40 -45.76 7.19 51.91
C GLU A 40 -44.51 7.51 52.74
N ASP A 41 -44.55 8.67 53.40
CA ASP A 41 -43.59 9.05 54.43
C ASP A 41 -43.98 8.39 55.76
N TYR A 42 -43.01 7.91 56.52
CA TYR A 42 -43.26 7.34 57.85
C TYR A 42 -42.60 8.18 58.94
N GLU A 43 -43.35 8.49 59.99
CA GLU A 43 -42.81 9.13 61.19
C GLU A 43 -42.56 8.07 62.28
N VAL A 44 -41.33 8.03 62.79
CA VAL A 44 -40.91 7.12 63.86
C VAL A 44 -40.55 7.96 65.07
N LYS A 45 -41.36 7.86 66.12
CA LYS A 45 -41.11 8.50 67.41
C LYS A 45 -40.29 7.56 68.30
N VAL A 46 -39.07 7.97 68.62
CA VAL A 46 -38.16 7.21 69.48
C VAL A 46 -38.15 7.84 70.86
N GLU A 47 -38.65 7.11 71.85
CA GLU A 47 -38.67 7.55 73.24
C GLU A 47 -37.29 7.39 73.91
N LYS A 48 -37.04 8.19 74.94
CA LYS A 48 -35.80 8.11 75.72
C LYS A 48 -35.84 6.87 76.61
N GLY A 49 -34.95 5.91 76.35
CA GLY A 49 -34.74 4.76 77.24
C GLY A 49 -34.17 5.19 78.60
N ALA A 50 -34.31 4.34 79.63
CA ALA A 50 -33.91 4.62 81.01
C ALA A 50 -32.38 4.69 81.27
N GLY A 51 -31.55 4.78 80.22
CA GLY A 51 -30.08 4.87 80.30
C GLY A 51 -29.58 6.29 80.02
N ASN A 52 -28.51 6.71 80.71
CA ASN A 52 -27.87 8.01 80.50
C ASN A 52 -27.23 8.07 79.10
N ALA A 53 -27.68 9.02 78.28
CA ALA A 53 -27.30 9.20 76.88
C ALA A 53 -25.97 9.95 76.65
N ASP A 54 -25.10 10.02 77.66
CA ASP A 54 -23.78 10.68 77.59
C ASP A 54 -22.60 9.71 77.70
N GLN A 55 -22.84 8.40 77.74
CA GLN A 55 -21.78 7.43 77.49
C GLN A 55 -21.62 7.22 75.99
N VAL A 56 -20.60 7.89 75.46
CA VAL A 56 -19.87 7.59 74.22
C VAL A 56 -19.86 6.08 74.01
N ILE A 57 -20.72 5.61 73.12
CA ILE A 57 -20.65 4.24 72.63
C ILE A 57 -19.48 4.22 71.66
N ALA A 58 -18.44 3.54 72.13
CA ALA A 58 -17.21 3.19 71.43
C ALA A 58 -17.45 2.90 69.95
N ASN A 59 -16.48 3.33 69.14
CA ASN A 59 -16.22 2.82 67.80
C ASN A 59 -16.53 1.31 67.70
N PHE A 60 -17.67 0.95 67.13
CA PHE A 60 -17.93 -0.40 66.61
C PHE A 60 -17.16 -0.60 65.30
N THR A 61 -15.84 -0.42 65.36
CA THR A 61 -14.91 -0.86 64.32
C THR A 61 -14.47 -2.31 64.54
N ASN A 62 -14.95 -2.98 65.59
CA ASN A 62 -14.81 -4.43 65.73
C ASN A 62 -15.82 -5.15 64.84
N LYS A 63 -15.44 -5.28 63.58
CA LYS A 63 -15.84 -6.42 62.74
C LYS A 63 -15.21 -7.68 63.33
N GLU A 64 -15.82 -8.25 64.36
CA GLU A 64 -15.62 -9.67 64.65
C GLU A 64 -16.98 -10.37 64.69
N ASP A 65 -17.11 -11.31 63.77
CA ASP A 65 -18.06 -12.43 63.72
C ASP A 65 -19.55 -12.13 63.76
N LEU A 66 -20.02 -11.44 62.72
CA LEU A 66 -21.17 -12.00 61.99
C LEU A 66 -20.70 -13.32 61.38
N LYS A 67 -20.96 -14.43 62.07
CA LYS A 67 -20.91 -15.79 61.50
C LYS A 67 -21.70 -15.76 60.20
N VAL A 68 -20.97 -15.68 59.10
CA VAL A 68 -21.48 -15.75 57.75
C VAL A 68 -22.03 -17.16 57.57
N LEU A 69 -23.35 -17.32 57.74
CA LEU A 69 -24.07 -18.39 57.06
C LEU A 69 -23.97 -18.07 55.56
N GLY A 70 -22.93 -18.60 54.90
CA GLY A 70 -22.63 -18.26 53.52
C GLY A 70 -21.27 -18.77 53.06
N GLU A 71 -21.03 -20.08 53.19
CA GLU A 71 -19.97 -20.77 52.45
C GLU A 71 -20.27 -20.90 50.94
N ASP A 72 -21.23 -20.14 50.40
CA ASP A 72 -21.66 -20.25 48.99
C ASP A 72 -21.45 -18.96 48.16
N ILE A 73 -20.62 -18.04 48.65
CA ILE A 73 -20.20 -16.88 47.84
C ILE A 73 -18.68 -16.82 47.79
N ARG A 74 -18.10 -17.62 46.88
CA ARG A 74 -16.71 -17.40 46.45
C ARG A 74 -16.60 -16.03 45.79
N TYR A 75 -15.69 -15.19 46.26
CA TYR A 75 -15.40 -13.91 45.62
C TYR A 75 -14.99 -14.13 44.16
N ILE A 76 -15.80 -13.66 43.21
CA ILE A 76 -15.47 -13.70 41.79
C ILE A 76 -14.57 -12.49 41.51
N LYS A 77 -13.25 -12.74 41.50
CA LYS A 77 -12.16 -11.80 41.14
C LYS A 77 -11.99 -10.58 42.07
N LEU A 78 -11.14 -10.73 43.07
CA LEU A 78 -10.63 -9.67 43.96
C LEU A 78 -9.39 -8.92 43.41
N ASN A 79 -9.12 -8.98 42.10
CA ASN A 79 -7.99 -8.25 41.51
C ASN A 79 -8.42 -6.81 41.22
N ASP A 80 -7.49 -5.85 41.39
CA ASP A 80 -7.67 -4.44 41.01
C ASP A 80 -8.24 -4.32 39.60
N VAL A 81 -9.51 -3.94 39.50
CA VAL A 81 -10.16 -3.69 38.21
C VAL A 81 -9.73 -2.30 37.76
N LYS A 82 -8.69 -2.24 36.92
CA LYS A 82 -8.37 -1.03 36.17
C LYS A 82 -9.43 -0.84 35.08
N LEU A 83 -10.42 -0.01 35.37
CA LEU A 83 -11.39 0.45 34.37
C LEU A 83 -10.64 1.24 33.30
N GLN A 84 -10.60 0.74 32.07
CA GLN A 84 -10.10 1.52 30.94
C GLN A 84 -11.23 2.40 30.40
N PRO A 85 -10.97 3.68 30.09
CA PRO A 85 -11.95 4.52 29.43
C PRO A 85 -12.35 3.88 28.11
N LYS A 86 -13.67 3.73 27.91
CA LYS A 86 -14.29 3.09 26.73
C LYS A 86 -13.95 3.80 25.41
N ASP A 87 -13.40 5.01 25.48
CA ASP A 87 -13.25 5.92 24.34
C ASP A 87 -11.91 5.85 23.62
N ASN A 88 -11.02 4.92 23.96
CA ASN A 88 -9.75 4.77 23.24
C ASN A 88 -9.85 3.84 22.02
N LEU A 89 -10.97 3.91 21.31
CA LEU A 89 -11.06 3.36 19.97
C LEU A 89 -10.29 4.32 19.06
N LEU A 90 -9.36 3.81 18.26
CA LEU A 90 -8.45 4.58 17.38
C LEU A 90 -9.14 5.53 16.38
N PHE A 91 -10.46 5.63 16.41
CA PHE A 91 -11.29 6.56 15.65
C PHE A 91 -10.86 8.01 15.92
N GLY A 92 -10.50 8.71 14.85
CA GLY A 92 -10.04 10.11 14.92
C GLY A 92 -8.57 10.29 15.24
N SER A 93 -7.82 9.23 15.57
CA SER A 93 -6.36 9.31 15.67
C SER A 93 -5.71 9.55 14.31
N LEU A 94 -4.54 10.18 14.30
CA LEU A 94 -3.76 10.43 13.07
C LEU A 94 -3.46 9.13 12.32
N LEU A 95 -3.22 8.04 13.04
CA LEU A 95 -2.96 6.71 12.48
C LEU A 95 -4.17 6.16 11.71
N TYR A 96 -5.39 6.45 12.18
CA TYR A 96 -6.63 6.06 11.52
C TYR A 96 -6.78 6.78 10.17
N TRP A 97 -6.57 8.09 10.14
CA TRP A 97 -6.58 8.86 8.88
C TRP A 97 -5.48 8.42 7.92
N LEU A 98 -4.29 8.12 8.42
CA LEU A 98 -3.18 7.60 7.62
C LEU A 98 -3.55 6.29 6.90
N PHE A 99 -4.31 5.42 7.55
CA PHE A 99 -4.74 4.13 6.99
C PHE A 99 -5.71 4.28 5.80
N TYR A 100 -6.43 5.40 5.70
CA TYR A 100 -7.26 5.71 4.53
C TYR A 100 -6.51 6.52 3.46
N ILE A 101 -5.69 7.49 3.89
CA ILE A 101 -4.97 8.38 2.98
C ILE A 101 -3.89 7.61 2.22
N VAL A 102 -3.14 6.73 2.88
CA VAL A 102 -2.02 6.02 2.24
C VAL A 102 -2.50 5.14 1.07
N PRO A 103 -3.50 4.25 1.23
CA PRO A 103 -4.04 3.48 0.10
C PRO A 103 -4.63 4.36 -0.99
N ALA A 104 -5.30 5.47 -0.64
CA ALA A 104 -5.86 6.40 -1.62
C ALA A 104 -4.76 7.09 -2.45
N VAL A 105 -3.68 7.56 -1.81
CA VAL A 105 -2.53 8.15 -2.49
C VAL A 105 -1.83 7.11 -3.37
N VAL A 106 -1.60 5.90 -2.86
CA VAL A 106 -1.02 4.80 -3.64
C VAL A 106 -1.87 4.49 -4.87
N PHE A 107 -3.20 4.43 -4.71
CA PHE A 107 -4.12 4.21 -5.82
C PHE A 107 -4.05 5.33 -6.86
N ILE A 108 -4.03 6.60 -6.44
CA ILE A 108 -3.90 7.76 -7.35
C ILE A 108 -2.57 7.71 -8.11
N VAL A 109 -1.46 7.44 -7.42
CA VAL A 109 -0.14 7.32 -8.05
C VAL A 109 -0.15 6.17 -9.06
N PHE A 110 -0.67 5.01 -8.67
CA PHE A 110 -0.76 3.85 -9.55
C PHE A 110 -1.64 4.14 -10.78
N PHE A 111 -2.76 4.83 -10.60
CA PHE A 111 -3.65 5.23 -11.69
C PHE A 111 -2.96 6.19 -12.66
N ILE A 112 -2.21 7.18 -12.16
CA ILE A 112 -1.46 8.12 -13.01
C ILE A 112 -0.37 7.39 -13.79
N VAL A 113 0.40 6.52 -13.13
CA VAL A 113 1.45 5.72 -13.78
C VAL A 113 0.85 4.78 -14.82
N TYR A 114 -0.22 4.08 -14.49
CA TYR A 114 -0.91 3.17 -15.39
C TYR A 114 -1.48 3.90 -16.60
N ARG A 115 -2.10 5.08 -16.41
CA ARG A 115 -2.63 5.89 -17.52
C ARG A 115 -1.50 6.42 -18.41
N LYS A 116 -0.38 6.86 -17.83
CA LYS A 116 0.83 7.21 -18.60
C LYS A 116 1.33 6.02 -19.40
N GLN A 117 1.44 4.85 -18.78
CA GLN A 117 1.93 3.64 -19.42
C GLN A 117 0.98 3.15 -20.52
N ALA A 118 -0.34 3.25 -20.32
CA ALA A 118 -1.33 2.93 -21.33
C ALA A 118 -1.25 3.89 -22.55
N ALA A 119 -1.05 5.19 -22.31
CA ALA A 119 -0.84 6.17 -23.37
C ALA A 119 0.50 5.98 -24.11
N GLU A 120 1.55 5.58 -23.40
CA GLU A 120 2.84 5.21 -24.01
C GLU A 120 2.74 3.91 -24.81
N ASN A 121 2.02 2.90 -24.30
CA ASN A 121 1.78 1.63 -24.98
C ASN A 121 0.85 1.77 -26.20
N ALA A 122 -0.06 2.73 -26.21
CA ALA A 122 -0.85 3.08 -27.39
C ALA A 122 0.05 3.55 -28.55
N ASN A 123 1.21 4.14 -28.23
CA ASN A 123 2.26 4.47 -29.20
C ASN A 123 3.23 3.30 -29.37
N VAL A 124 2.73 2.15 -29.84
CA VAL A 124 3.51 0.93 -30.10
C VAL A 124 4.77 1.23 -30.92
N ALA A 125 4.69 2.15 -31.89
CA ALA A 125 5.83 2.62 -32.68
C ALA A 125 6.93 3.26 -31.81
N LYS A 126 6.58 4.15 -30.88
CA LYS A 126 7.54 4.82 -29.98
C LYS A 126 8.17 3.86 -28.97
N MET A 127 7.41 2.86 -28.51
CA MET A 127 7.94 1.82 -27.64
C MET A 127 8.85 0.85 -28.38
N ARG A 128 8.52 0.50 -29.64
CA ARG A 128 9.40 -0.29 -30.52
C ARG A 128 10.71 0.43 -30.81
N THR A 129 10.67 1.72 -31.17
CA THR A 129 11.89 2.50 -31.45
C THR A 129 12.78 2.64 -30.20
N LYS A 130 12.20 2.87 -29.02
CA LYS A 130 12.95 2.92 -27.75
C LYS A 130 13.59 1.57 -27.40
N LYS A 131 12.88 0.47 -27.67
CA LYS A 131 13.40 -0.89 -27.45
C LYS A 131 14.47 -1.27 -28.48
N ALA A 132 14.37 -0.78 -29.72
CA ALA A 132 15.32 -1.02 -30.80
C ALA A 132 16.76 -0.70 -30.37
N ASN A 133 16.98 0.52 -29.86
CA ASN A 133 18.30 0.96 -29.43
C ASN A 133 18.83 0.12 -28.25
N LYS A 134 17.96 -0.21 -27.28
CA LYS A 134 18.33 -1.07 -26.14
C LYS A 134 18.71 -2.49 -26.58
N VAL A 135 17.99 -3.07 -27.55
CA VAL A 135 18.29 -4.41 -28.07
C VAL A 135 19.58 -4.37 -28.90
N ALA A 136 19.71 -3.40 -29.79
CA ALA A 136 20.86 -3.27 -30.67
C ALA A 136 22.16 -3.01 -29.88
N THR A 137 22.13 -2.13 -28.87
CA THR A 137 23.28 -1.92 -27.96
C THR A 137 23.65 -3.17 -27.15
N LYS A 138 22.66 -3.95 -26.69
CA LYS A 138 22.93 -5.23 -26.01
C LYS A 138 23.60 -6.24 -26.94
N ARG A 139 23.14 -6.32 -28.20
CA ARG A 139 23.73 -7.18 -29.23
C ARG A 139 25.13 -6.72 -29.63
N MET A 140 25.34 -5.42 -29.83
CA MET A 140 26.68 -4.87 -30.10
C MET A 140 27.65 -5.12 -28.95
N LYS A 141 27.20 -5.05 -27.68
CA LYS A 141 28.03 -5.43 -26.53
C LYS A 141 28.40 -6.92 -26.55
N LEU A 142 27.51 -7.78 -27.05
CA LEU A 142 27.79 -9.20 -27.23
C LEU A 142 28.80 -9.40 -28.37
N ALA A 143 28.61 -8.71 -29.50
CA ALA A 143 29.58 -8.70 -30.60
C ALA A 143 30.98 -8.26 -30.13
N GLY A 144 31.08 -7.23 -29.29
CA GLY A 144 32.36 -6.81 -28.70
C GLY A 144 33.03 -7.89 -27.84
N LYS A 145 32.26 -8.76 -27.18
CA LYS A 145 32.81 -9.93 -26.47
C LYS A 145 33.31 -11.01 -27.43
N LEU A 146 32.52 -11.31 -28.46
CA LEU A 146 32.89 -12.28 -29.49
C LEU A 146 34.13 -11.86 -30.28
N LEU A 147 34.32 -10.55 -30.44
CA LEU A 147 35.53 -9.96 -31.01
C LEU A 147 36.75 -10.24 -30.12
N ALA A 148 36.63 -10.05 -28.80
CA ALA A 148 37.70 -10.38 -27.85
C ALA A 148 37.99 -11.90 -27.78
N GLU A 149 36.98 -12.73 -28.00
CA GLU A 149 37.08 -14.20 -28.07
C GLU A 149 37.52 -14.71 -29.47
N ASN A 150 37.80 -13.81 -30.42
CA ASN A 150 38.18 -14.11 -31.80
C ASN A 150 37.21 -15.07 -32.54
N SER A 151 35.94 -15.03 -32.16
CA SER A 151 34.88 -15.90 -32.71
C SER A 151 34.23 -15.24 -33.92
N LYS A 152 34.90 -15.33 -35.08
CA LYS A 152 34.59 -14.59 -36.32
C LYS A 152 33.16 -14.76 -36.82
N GLU A 153 32.74 -16.00 -37.05
CA GLU A 153 31.40 -16.27 -37.61
C GLU A 153 30.29 -15.76 -36.68
N ALA A 154 30.43 -16.00 -35.38
CA ALA A 154 29.47 -15.55 -34.37
C ALA A 154 29.45 -14.02 -34.27
N PHE A 155 30.61 -13.37 -34.38
CA PHE A 155 30.72 -11.92 -34.38
C PHE A 155 29.94 -11.30 -35.53
N TYR A 156 30.21 -11.72 -36.78
CA TYR A 156 29.52 -11.15 -37.95
C TYR A 156 28.02 -11.43 -37.93
N ASP A 157 27.60 -12.62 -37.48
CA ASP A 157 26.18 -12.94 -37.32
C ASP A 157 25.50 -12.03 -36.29
N GLU A 158 26.14 -11.74 -35.16
CA GLU A 158 25.56 -10.88 -34.14
C GLU A 158 25.53 -9.40 -34.57
N VAL A 159 26.56 -8.91 -35.27
CA VAL A 159 26.57 -7.55 -35.85
C VAL A 159 25.45 -7.39 -36.89
N LEU A 160 25.28 -8.35 -37.79
CA LEU A 160 24.18 -8.32 -38.77
C LEU A 160 22.81 -8.34 -38.08
N LYS A 161 22.62 -9.19 -37.07
CA LYS A 161 21.39 -9.22 -36.27
C LYS A 161 21.15 -7.90 -35.53
N ALA A 162 22.20 -7.22 -35.08
CA ALA A 162 22.10 -5.92 -34.44
C ALA A 162 21.67 -4.82 -35.43
N LEU A 163 22.29 -4.75 -36.61
CA LEU A 163 21.98 -3.75 -37.64
C LEU A 163 20.57 -3.95 -38.22
N TRP A 164 20.24 -5.16 -38.69
CA TRP A 164 18.92 -5.46 -39.24
C TRP A 164 17.82 -5.36 -38.17
N GLY A 165 18.09 -5.83 -36.94
CA GLY A 165 17.16 -5.70 -35.83
C GLY A 165 16.89 -4.24 -35.46
N TYR A 166 17.93 -3.39 -35.43
CA TYR A 166 17.80 -1.96 -35.18
C TYR A 166 16.87 -1.30 -36.21
N ILE A 167 17.13 -1.52 -37.50
CA ILE A 167 16.33 -0.91 -38.58
C ILE A 167 14.90 -1.47 -38.62
N SER A 168 14.74 -2.78 -38.48
CA SER A 168 13.43 -3.44 -38.40
C SER A 168 12.55 -2.80 -37.33
N ASP A 169 13.09 -2.62 -36.13
CA ASP A 169 12.35 -2.04 -35.01
C ASP A 169 12.19 -0.51 -35.13
N LYS A 170 13.17 0.21 -35.72
CA LYS A 170 13.14 1.67 -35.89
C LYS A 170 12.17 2.12 -36.99
N LEU A 171 12.16 1.42 -38.12
CA LEU A 171 11.26 1.68 -39.25
C LEU A 171 9.93 0.92 -39.14
N ASN A 172 9.78 0.09 -38.10
CA ASN A 172 8.60 -0.73 -37.84
C ASN A 172 8.27 -1.69 -39.02
N ILE A 173 9.31 -2.18 -39.70
CA ILE A 173 9.21 -3.10 -40.84
C ILE A 173 9.41 -4.53 -40.33
N PRO A 174 8.52 -5.50 -40.63
CA PRO A 174 8.77 -6.90 -40.30
C PRO A 174 10.03 -7.43 -41.00
N VAL A 175 10.82 -8.24 -40.29
CA VAL A 175 12.06 -8.85 -40.83
C VAL A 175 11.83 -9.59 -42.16
N SER A 176 10.65 -10.18 -42.38
CA SER A 176 10.29 -10.86 -43.62
C SER A 176 10.16 -9.95 -44.86
N ARG A 177 10.02 -8.63 -44.65
CA ARG A 177 9.92 -7.61 -45.71
C ARG A 177 11.12 -6.66 -45.73
N LEU A 178 12.16 -7.01 -44.98
CA LEU A 178 13.34 -6.20 -44.79
C LEU A 178 14.28 -6.43 -45.99
N SER A 179 14.48 -5.41 -46.82
CA SER A 179 15.40 -5.42 -47.95
C SER A 179 16.18 -4.09 -48.00
N LYS A 180 17.35 -4.09 -48.64
CA LYS A 180 18.18 -2.88 -48.78
C LYS A 180 17.41 -1.74 -49.44
N ASP A 181 16.67 -2.05 -50.51
CA ASP A 181 15.85 -1.09 -51.26
C ASP A 181 14.73 -0.47 -50.41
N ASN A 182 13.98 -1.31 -49.68
CA ASN A 182 12.86 -0.84 -48.84
C ASN A 182 13.38 -0.01 -47.66
N VAL A 183 14.52 -0.40 -47.09
CA VAL A 183 15.18 0.35 -46.01
C VAL A 183 15.66 1.70 -46.51
N GLU A 184 16.30 1.77 -47.68
CA GLU A 184 16.74 3.03 -48.28
C GLU A 184 15.56 3.98 -48.52
N GLU A 185 14.50 3.50 -49.17
CA GLU A 185 13.30 4.30 -49.44
C GLU A 185 12.67 4.83 -48.14
N LYS A 186 12.58 3.99 -47.12
CA LYS A 186 12.03 4.38 -45.81
C LYS A 186 12.94 5.36 -45.09
N LEU A 187 14.25 5.18 -45.09
CA LEU A 187 15.18 6.12 -44.44
C LEU A 187 15.13 7.50 -45.10
N ARG A 188 15.01 7.57 -46.44
CA ARG A 188 14.79 8.82 -47.18
C ARG A 188 13.49 9.51 -46.76
N ASN A 189 12.40 8.74 -46.65
CA ASN A 189 11.11 9.25 -46.18
C ASN A 189 11.15 9.77 -44.72
N TYR A 190 12.06 9.24 -43.89
CA TYR A 190 12.30 9.72 -42.54
C TYR A 190 13.20 10.97 -42.48
N GLY A 191 13.74 11.45 -43.60
CA GLY A 191 14.56 12.65 -43.70
C GLY A 191 16.03 12.43 -43.33
N VAL A 192 16.53 11.20 -43.40
CA VAL A 192 17.96 10.89 -43.22
C VAL A 192 18.74 11.33 -44.46
N SER A 193 19.95 11.86 -44.28
CA SER A 193 20.80 12.27 -45.40
C SER A 193 21.26 11.07 -46.24
N ASP A 194 21.31 11.26 -47.56
CA ASP A 194 21.73 10.23 -48.52
C ASP A 194 23.13 9.67 -48.23
N GLU A 195 24.04 10.53 -47.75
CA GLU A 195 25.38 10.13 -47.31
C GLU A 195 25.31 9.08 -46.18
N LEU A 196 24.48 9.33 -45.17
CA LEU A 196 24.34 8.45 -44.00
C LEU A 196 23.64 7.14 -44.35
N ILE A 197 22.68 7.18 -45.28
CA ILE A 197 22.03 5.98 -45.81
C ILE A 197 23.06 5.12 -46.55
N LYS A 198 23.88 5.74 -47.40
CA LYS A 198 24.93 5.04 -48.16
C LYS A 198 25.99 4.44 -47.23
N ASP A 199 26.42 5.18 -46.21
CA ASP A 199 27.36 4.69 -45.19
C ASP A 199 26.81 3.46 -44.46
N PHE A 200 25.51 3.48 -44.12
CA PHE A 200 24.86 2.33 -43.51
C PHE A 200 24.78 1.11 -44.43
N LEU A 201 24.34 1.31 -45.68
CA LEU A 201 24.26 0.21 -46.63
C LEU A 201 25.64 -0.37 -46.95
N ASN A 202 26.67 0.47 -47.03
CA ASN A 202 28.05 0.02 -47.21
C ASN A 202 28.53 -0.79 -46.01
N THR A 203 28.30 -0.31 -44.78
CA THR A 203 28.68 -1.04 -43.56
C THR A 203 27.97 -2.39 -43.47
N LEU A 204 26.70 -2.43 -43.86
CA LEU A 204 25.92 -3.67 -43.94
C LEU A 204 26.49 -4.62 -45.00
N ASN A 205 26.80 -4.12 -46.19
CA ASN A 205 27.42 -4.88 -47.27
C ASN A 205 28.80 -5.44 -46.87
N GLU A 206 29.63 -4.64 -46.22
CA GLU A 206 30.94 -5.06 -45.73
C GLU A 206 30.80 -6.19 -44.69
N CYS A 207 29.83 -6.09 -43.79
CA CYS A 207 29.54 -7.12 -42.80
C CYS A 207 29.01 -8.42 -43.42
N GLU A 208 28.10 -8.32 -44.39
CA GLU A 208 27.60 -9.47 -45.16
C GLU A 208 28.73 -10.12 -45.98
N PHE A 209 29.54 -9.32 -46.66
CA PHE A 209 30.66 -9.80 -47.44
C PHE A 209 31.68 -10.53 -46.56
N ALA A 210 32.07 -9.96 -45.43
CA ALA A 210 33.00 -10.58 -44.50
C ALA A 210 32.48 -11.91 -43.91
N ARG A 211 31.15 -12.06 -43.79
CA ARG A 211 30.52 -13.31 -43.33
C ARG A 211 30.48 -14.38 -44.42
N PHE A 212 30.13 -14.01 -45.65
CA PHE A 212 29.86 -14.98 -46.73
C PHE A 212 31.06 -15.23 -47.66
N ALA A 213 32.04 -14.32 -47.67
CA ALA A 213 33.28 -14.41 -48.44
C ALA A 213 34.48 -14.13 -47.51
N PRO A 214 34.89 -15.11 -46.67
CA PRO A 214 35.98 -14.93 -45.73
C PRO A 214 37.31 -14.64 -46.46
N GLY A 215 37.84 -13.44 -46.23
CA GLY A 215 39.18 -12.96 -46.62
C GLY A 215 39.91 -12.39 -45.40
N ASP A 216 41.02 -11.65 -45.59
CA ASP A 216 41.98 -11.26 -44.53
C ASP A 216 41.32 -10.75 -43.22
N GLU A 217 41.68 -11.39 -42.09
CA GLU A 217 40.64 -11.89 -41.17
C GLU A 217 40.51 -11.16 -39.82
N SER A 218 41.46 -10.32 -39.42
CA SER A 218 41.47 -9.72 -38.07
C SER A 218 41.25 -8.19 -38.08
N GLN A 219 41.97 -7.45 -38.93
CA GLN A 219 41.75 -6.00 -39.08
C GLN A 219 40.36 -5.65 -39.62
N ALA A 220 39.73 -6.59 -40.35
CA ALA A 220 38.37 -6.44 -40.85
C ALA A 220 37.32 -6.42 -39.72
N MET A 221 37.51 -7.20 -38.64
CA MET A 221 36.52 -7.29 -37.55
C MET A 221 36.44 -6.00 -36.73
N ASP A 222 37.58 -5.44 -36.33
CA ASP A 222 37.65 -4.17 -35.58
C ASP A 222 37.08 -3.01 -36.40
N LYS A 223 37.38 -2.99 -37.71
CA LYS A 223 36.85 -1.99 -38.63
C LYS A 223 35.32 -2.11 -38.76
N VAL A 224 34.80 -3.31 -38.95
CA VAL A 224 33.35 -3.54 -39.06
C VAL A 224 32.64 -3.20 -37.75
N TYR A 225 33.24 -3.53 -36.60
CA TYR A 225 32.68 -3.20 -35.29
C TYR A 225 32.56 -1.69 -35.06
N SER A 226 33.67 -0.96 -35.28
CA SER A 226 33.73 0.49 -35.10
C SER A 226 32.81 1.22 -36.09
N SER A 227 32.82 0.83 -37.37
CA SER A 227 31.95 1.41 -38.40
C SER A 227 30.47 1.17 -38.08
N SER A 228 30.11 -0.03 -37.63
CA SER A 228 28.73 -0.36 -37.24
C SER A 228 28.24 0.48 -36.06
N LEU A 229 29.09 0.69 -35.05
CA LEU A 229 28.76 1.53 -33.90
C LEU A 229 28.62 3.01 -34.30
N GLU A 230 29.52 3.51 -35.13
CA GLU A 230 29.50 4.89 -35.59
C GLU A 230 28.24 5.19 -36.40
N VAL A 231 27.93 4.35 -37.39
CA VAL A 231 26.73 4.53 -38.22
C VAL A 231 25.46 4.40 -37.38
N MET A 232 25.37 3.44 -36.46
CA MET A 232 24.21 3.35 -35.56
C MET A 232 24.04 4.60 -34.70
N SER A 233 25.14 5.17 -34.20
CA SER A 233 25.12 6.41 -33.41
C SER A 233 24.66 7.61 -34.25
N LYS A 234 25.19 7.74 -35.48
CA LYS A 234 24.77 8.78 -36.44
C LYS A 234 23.29 8.62 -36.83
N MET A 235 22.84 7.40 -37.13
CA MET A 235 21.43 7.09 -37.38
C MET A 235 20.54 7.50 -36.22
N GLU A 236 20.93 7.16 -35.00
CA GLU A 236 20.13 7.49 -33.81
C GLU A 236 19.99 9.01 -33.61
N ASN A 237 21.03 9.77 -33.91
CA ASN A 237 20.98 11.23 -33.84
C ASN A 237 20.13 11.85 -34.96
N SER A 238 20.16 11.28 -36.17
CA SER A 238 19.37 11.78 -37.31
C SER A 238 17.88 11.45 -37.21
N ILE A 239 17.52 10.28 -36.65
CA ILE A 239 16.13 9.80 -36.55
C ILE A 239 15.48 10.21 -35.20
N LYS A 240 15.93 11.30 -34.58
CA LYS A 240 15.32 11.84 -33.34
C LYS A 240 14.05 12.65 -33.65
N ARG A 241 12.89 11.98 -33.65
CA ARG A 241 11.56 12.58 -33.45
C ARG A 241 10.67 11.69 -32.58
#